data_AF-A0AAV0N8L6-F1
#
_entry.id   AF-A0AAV0N8L6-F1
#
_cell.length_a   1.000
_cell.length_b   1.000
_cell.length_c   1.000
_cell.angle_alpha   90.00
_cell.angle_beta   90.00
_cell.angle_gamma   90.00
#
_symmetry.space_group_name_H-M   'P 1'
#
loop_
_entity.id
_entity.type
_entity.pdbx_description
1 polymer ?
#
loop_
_entity_poly.entity_id
_entity_poly.type
_entity_poly.pdbx_seq_one_letter_code
_entity_poly.pdbx_strand_id
1 'polypeptide(L)'
;MKRFMFDLTCLLFLGIDPECLSTSFPRVPCAEAFDVLEEAVVYRHCVPKWVWKLQRWLHVGWEGKTVKAEECLNGFVEERIRVKMVEKRAKESSTVNDDDDDNYDFLMKLIVETERLMGDCYSSKFVRDIVVSSMVAGRDTIAVALSWFFWLVATNPGVEDKILEELDRVVITQTGEKEVIFSSIEELNKMVYLHGAISETLRLYPSVPYEPKQSLKDDVLPSGHIVGRNTRVLVSIYSMGRMEDVWGCHEPVDPNNSSCWEKVMLDLIQARVWCLTTSLHAPSNESRLMGLKFALARHTMCLKDNG
;
A
#
# COMPACT_ATOMS: atom_id res chain seq x y z
N MET A 1 -10.62 -3.55 -11.88
CA MET A 1 -9.92 -3.47 -10.58
C MET A 1 -9.67 -2.03 -10.11
N LYS A 2 -9.03 -1.14 -10.89
CA LYS A 2 -8.74 0.25 -10.44
C LYS A 2 -9.96 1.04 -9.93
N ARG A 3 -11.11 0.99 -10.61
CA ARG A 3 -12.35 1.66 -10.15
C ARG A 3 -12.86 1.12 -8.82
N PHE A 4 -12.91 -0.20 -8.68
CA PHE A 4 -13.27 -0.87 -7.42
C PHE A 4 -12.34 -0.44 -6.28
N MET A 5 -11.03 -0.44 -6.51
CA MET A 5 -10.08 -0.02 -5.48
C MET A 5 -10.17 1.47 -5.16
N PHE A 6 -10.54 2.32 -6.12
CA PHE A 6 -10.76 3.73 -5.86
C PHE A 6 -11.97 3.96 -4.94
N ASP A 7 -13.10 3.28 -5.21
CA ASP A 7 -14.29 3.35 -4.35
C ASP A 7 -13.99 2.83 -2.96
N LEU A 8 -13.35 1.65 -2.84
CA LEU A 8 -12.95 1.06 -1.57
C LEU A 8 -11.99 1.97 -0.78
N THR A 9 -11.01 2.56 -1.45
CA THR A 9 -10.04 3.47 -0.84
C THR A 9 -10.70 4.76 -0.36
N CYS A 10 -11.63 5.32 -1.14
CA CYS A 10 -12.43 6.46 -0.73
C CYS A 10 -13.33 6.12 0.47
N LEU A 11 -13.93 4.93 0.47
CA LEU A 11 -14.78 4.49 1.57
C LEU A 11 -13.96 4.35 2.86
N LEU A 12 -12.81 3.67 2.78
CA LEU A 12 -11.93 3.43 3.93
C LEU A 12 -11.32 4.73 4.48
N PHE A 13 -10.77 5.60 3.62
CA PHE A 13 -9.99 6.76 4.07
C PHE A 13 -10.78 8.06 4.14
N LEU A 14 -11.93 8.19 3.47
CA LEU A 14 -12.73 9.42 3.42
C LEU A 14 -14.18 9.23 3.88
N GLY A 15 -14.60 7.97 4.13
CA GLY A 15 -15.97 7.63 4.51
C GLY A 15 -16.99 7.92 3.40
N ILE A 16 -16.61 7.80 2.12
CA ILE A 16 -17.51 8.02 0.98
C ILE A 16 -17.39 6.95 -0.07
N ASP A 17 -18.51 6.64 -0.71
CA ASP A 17 -18.55 5.89 -1.95
C ASP A 17 -18.72 6.87 -3.13
N PRO A 18 -17.71 7.02 -4.02
CA PRO A 18 -17.81 7.78 -5.26
C PRO A 18 -18.67 7.10 -6.34
N GLU A 19 -19.10 5.86 -6.11
CA GLU A 19 -19.95 5.06 -7.01
C GLU A 19 -19.36 4.88 -8.42
N CYS A 20 -18.03 4.74 -8.55
CA CYS A 20 -17.38 4.48 -9.84
C CYS A 20 -17.82 3.16 -10.49
N LEU A 21 -18.38 2.24 -9.69
CA LEU A 21 -18.93 0.96 -10.12
C LEU A 21 -20.43 0.99 -10.47
N SER A 22 -21.10 2.14 -10.34
CA SER A 22 -22.50 2.26 -10.75
C SER A 22 -22.68 1.93 -12.24
N THR A 23 -23.86 1.43 -12.60
CA THR A 23 -24.18 0.98 -13.97
C THR A 23 -24.09 2.09 -15.02
N SER A 24 -24.13 3.35 -14.61
CA SER A 24 -23.95 4.52 -15.46
C SER A 24 -22.49 4.77 -15.84
N PHE A 25 -21.54 4.07 -15.21
CA PHE A 25 -20.09 4.23 -15.39
C PHE A 25 -19.65 5.70 -15.41
N PRO A 26 -19.93 6.44 -14.32
CA PRO A 26 -19.69 7.87 -14.28
C PRO A 26 -18.20 8.18 -14.42
N ARG A 27 -17.89 9.31 -15.07
CA ARG A 27 -16.53 9.86 -15.05
C ARG A 27 -16.37 10.61 -13.73
N VAL A 28 -15.46 10.13 -12.89
CA VAL A 28 -15.15 10.75 -11.60
C VAL A 28 -13.89 11.59 -11.75
N PRO A 29 -13.97 12.93 -11.71
CA PRO A 29 -12.83 13.81 -12.00
C PRO A 29 -11.62 13.57 -11.08
N CYS A 30 -11.87 13.25 -9.81
CA CYS A 30 -10.81 12.93 -8.85
C CYS A 30 -10.05 11.65 -9.25
N ALA A 31 -10.75 10.60 -9.70
CA ALA A 31 -10.11 9.36 -10.16
C ALA A 31 -9.25 9.59 -11.42
N GLU A 32 -9.74 10.40 -12.37
CA GLU A 32 -8.96 10.79 -13.56
C GLU A 32 -7.75 11.66 -13.18
N ALA A 33 -7.89 12.53 -12.19
CA ALA A 33 -6.80 13.33 -11.67
C ALA A 33 -5.68 12.46 -11.08
N PHE A 34 -6.00 11.41 -10.33
CA PHE A 34 -5.00 10.44 -9.84
C PHE A 34 -4.22 9.80 -10.99
N ASP A 35 -4.91 9.33 -12.03
CA ASP A 35 -4.25 8.68 -13.17
C ASP A 35 -3.27 9.65 -13.89
N VAL A 36 -3.66 10.91 -14.06
CA VAL A 36 -2.79 11.96 -14.63
C VAL A 36 -1.57 12.24 -13.74
N LEU A 37 -1.75 12.26 -12.42
CA LEU A 37 -0.65 12.49 -11.48
C LEU A 37 0.35 11.32 -11.48
N GLU A 38 -0.13 10.08 -11.51
CA GLU A 38 0.69 8.87 -11.61
C GLU A 38 1.54 8.86 -12.88
N GLU A 39 0.92 9.10 -14.04
CA GLU A 39 1.63 9.16 -15.32
C GLU A 39 2.70 10.26 -15.33
N ALA A 40 2.40 11.41 -14.72
CA ALA A 40 3.37 12.50 -14.59
C ALA A 40 4.57 12.12 -13.69
N VAL A 41 4.38 11.33 -12.63
CA VAL A 41 5.49 10.83 -11.80
C VAL A 41 6.43 9.95 -12.63
N VAL A 42 5.88 9.02 -13.42
CA VAL A 42 6.68 8.16 -14.31
C VAL A 42 7.44 9.00 -15.34
N TYR A 43 6.76 9.99 -15.93
CA TYR A 43 7.39 10.94 -16.87
C TYR A 43 8.58 11.68 -16.22
N ARG A 44 8.44 12.18 -14.98
CA ARG A 44 9.53 12.84 -14.24
C ARG A 44 10.75 11.95 -13.98
N HIS A 45 10.59 10.63 -13.93
CA HIS A 45 11.71 9.70 -13.83
C HIS A 45 12.48 9.56 -15.14
N CYS A 46 11.83 9.81 -16.28
CA CYS A 46 12.43 9.69 -17.61
C CYS A 46 13.01 11.01 -18.14
N VAL A 47 12.60 12.16 -17.59
CA VAL A 47 13.07 13.49 -18.04
C VAL A 47 13.96 14.21 -17.02
N PRO A 48 15.00 14.95 -17.46
CA PRO A 48 15.82 15.75 -16.57
C PRO A 48 15.03 16.78 -15.75
N LYS A 49 15.51 17.09 -14.54
CA LYS A 49 14.79 17.98 -13.61
C LYS A 49 14.44 19.36 -14.18
N TRP A 50 15.30 19.91 -15.01
CA TRP A 50 15.08 21.23 -15.61
C TRP A 50 13.96 21.20 -16.67
N VAL A 51 13.78 20.09 -17.39
CA VAL A 51 12.76 19.95 -18.45
C VAL A 51 11.36 20.03 -17.85
N TRP A 52 11.06 19.20 -16.84
CA TRP A 52 9.74 19.22 -16.23
C TRP A 52 9.52 20.49 -15.42
N LYS A 53 10.55 21.06 -14.77
CA LYS A 53 10.41 22.38 -14.11
C LYS A 53 10.04 23.49 -15.11
N LEU A 54 10.64 23.47 -16.30
CA LEU A 54 10.32 24.41 -17.36
C LEU A 54 8.87 24.23 -17.86
N GLN A 55 8.45 22.99 -18.09
CA GLN A 55 7.07 22.68 -18.49
C GLN A 55 6.05 23.13 -17.43
N ARG A 56 6.37 22.95 -16.15
CA ARG A 56 5.55 23.43 -15.03
C ARG A 56 5.46 24.96 -15.01
N TRP A 57 6.59 25.65 -15.17
CA TRP A 57 6.62 27.11 -15.19
C TRP A 57 5.83 27.69 -16.38
N LEU A 58 5.90 27.05 -17.54
CA LEU A 58 5.15 27.44 -18.73
C LEU A 58 3.69 26.94 -18.74
N HIS A 59 3.28 26.13 -17.76
CA HIS A 59 1.97 25.45 -17.71
C HIS A 59 1.63 24.65 -18.98
N VAL A 60 2.63 24.04 -19.62
CA VAL A 60 2.46 23.26 -20.87
C VAL A 60 2.80 21.79 -20.68
N GLY A 61 2.29 20.95 -21.58
CA GLY A 61 2.59 19.52 -21.61
C GLY A 61 2.05 18.77 -20.39
N TRP A 62 2.80 17.76 -19.94
CA TRP A 62 2.45 16.89 -18.82
C TRP A 62 2.28 17.68 -17.52
N GLU A 63 3.19 18.60 -17.21
CA GLU A 63 3.14 19.37 -15.97
C GLU A 63 1.98 20.38 -15.92
N GLY A 64 1.56 20.93 -17.06
CA GLY A 64 0.34 21.74 -17.13
C GLY A 64 -0.92 20.93 -16.77
N LYS A 65 -0.99 19.66 -17.20
CA LYS A 65 -2.07 18.74 -16.80
C LYS A 65 -1.97 18.36 -15.32
N THR A 66 -0.76 18.13 -14.82
CA THR A 66 -0.51 17.81 -13.40
C THR A 66 -1.01 18.91 -12.47
N VAL A 67 -0.79 20.19 -12.79
CA VAL A 67 -1.27 21.30 -11.94
C VAL A 67 -2.80 21.25 -11.76
N LYS A 68 -3.55 21.07 -12.86
CA LYS A 68 -5.02 20.95 -12.80
C LYS A 68 -5.47 19.70 -12.05
N ALA A 69 -4.76 18.59 -12.23
CA ALA A 69 -5.06 17.34 -11.52
C ALA A 69 -4.78 17.47 -10.01
N GLU A 70 -3.68 18.14 -9.63
CA GLU A 70 -3.32 18.43 -8.24
C GLU A 70 -4.36 19.34 -7.57
N GLU A 71 -4.84 20.38 -8.27
CA GLU A 71 -5.93 21.24 -7.79
C GLU A 71 -7.25 20.45 -7.60
N CYS A 72 -7.61 19.59 -8.54
CA CYS A 72 -8.80 18.75 -8.45
C CYS A 72 -8.74 17.79 -7.27
N LEU A 73 -7.62 17.10 -7.10
CA LEU A 73 -7.41 16.15 -6.00
C LEU A 73 -7.39 16.86 -4.65
N ASN A 74 -6.62 17.94 -4.53
CA ASN A 74 -6.55 18.70 -3.29
C ASN A 74 -7.92 19.28 -2.91
N GLY A 75 -8.65 19.86 -3.87
CA GLY A 75 -9.99 20.38 -3.62
C GLY A 75 -10.97 19.31 -3.16
N PHE A 76 -10.91 18.11 -3.73
CA PHE A 76 -11.73 16.98 -3.30
C PHE A 76 -11.44 16.57 -1.85
N VAL A 77 -10.16 16.38 -1.50
CA VAL A 77 -9.78 15.96 -0.14
C VAL A 77 -10.02 17.08 0.89
N GLU A 78 -9.72 18.33 0.54
CA GLU A 78 -9.94 19.48 1.42
C GLU A 78 -11.43 19.69 1.74
N GLU A 79 -12.31 19.49 0.75
CA GLU A 79 -13.75 19.55 1.01
C GLU A 79 -14.20 18.43 1.96
N ARG A 80 -13.65 17.22 1.82
CA ARG A 80 -13.93 16.12 2.74
C ARG A 80 -13.43 16.39 4.16
N ILE A 81 -12.22 16.93 4.30
CA ILE A 81 -11.68 17.37 5.59
C ILE A 81 -12.61 18.43 6.21
N ARG A 82 -13.04 19.42 5.42
CA ARG A 82 -13.94 20.49 5.89
C ARG A 82 -15.26 19.94 6.42
N VAL A 83 -15.89 19.01 5.69
CA VAL A 83 -17.13 18.35 6.12
C VAL A 83 -16.92 17.62 7.44
N LYS A 84 -15.85 16.81 7.57
CA LYS A 84 -15.56 16.07 8.81
C LYS A 84 -15.28 16.99 10.00
N MET A 85 -14.60 18.12 9.79
CA MET A 85 -14.37 19.12 10.84
C MET A 85 -15.68 19.73 11.36
N VAL A 86 -16.68 19.92 10.50
CA VAL A 86 -18.02 20.40 10.90
C VAL A 86 -18.77 19.31 11.67
N GLU A 87 -18.74 18.06 11.19
CA GLU A 87 -19.35 16.91 11.89
C GLU A 87 -18.76 16.73 13.30
N LYS A 88 -17.44 16.87 13.45
CA LYS A 88 -16.75 16.80 14.74
C LYS A 88 -17.29 17.83 15.73
N ARG A 89 -17.33 19.11 15.31
CA ARG A 89 -17.82 20.22 16.17
C ARG A 89 -19.28 20.05 16.57
N ALA A 90 -20.12 19.50 15.67
CA ALA A 90 -21.51 19.21 15.98
C ALA A 90 -21.63 18.13 17.07
N LYS A 91 -20.80 17.07 16.98
CA LYS A 91 -20.72 16.00 18.00
C LYS A 91 -20.19 16.51 19.34
N GLU A 92 -19.16 17.35 19.36
CA GLU A 92 -18.63 17.95 20.60
C GLU A 92 -19.62 18.87 21.32
N SER A 93 -20.48 19.55 20.57
CA SER A 93 -21.53 20.41 21.15
C SER A 93 -22.72 19.63 21.70
N SER A 94 -22.85 18.35 21.36
CA SER A 94 -23.89 17.47 21.91
C SER A 94 -23.26 16.70 23.07
N THR A 95 -23.58 17.11 24.31
CA THR A 95 -23.08 16.51 25.57
C THR A 95 -23.57 15.07 25.77
N VAL A 96 -23.08 14.14 24.95
CA VAL A 96 -23.23 12.70 25.14
C VAL A 96 -21.81 12.17 25.27
N ASN A 97 -21.51 11.57 26.42
CA ASN A 97 -20.28 10.82 26.66
C ASN A 97 -20.32 9.55 25.78
N ASP A 98 -20.07 9.70 24.49
CA ASP A 98 -19.76 8.57 23.62
C ASP A 98 -18.25 8.40 23.62
N ASP A 99 -17.77 7.59 24.56
CA ASP A 99 -16.47 6.92 24.51
C ASP A 99 -16.43 5.84 23.39
N ASP A 100 -17.30 5.94 22.38
CA ASP A 100 -17.36 5.03 21.22
C ASP A 100 -16.40 5.53 20.13
N ASP A 101 -15.09 5.30 20.35
CA ASP A 101 -14.05 5.41 19.32
C ASP A 101 -14.35 4.52 18.09
N ASP A 102 -15.26 3.55 18.23
CA ASP A 102 -15.65 2.61 17.17
C ASP A 102 -16.53 3.22 16.06
N ASN A 103 -17.12 4.41 16.26
CA ASN A 103 -17.99 5.06 15.26
C ASN A 103 -17.28 6.14 14.41
N TYR A 104 -15.97 6.25 14.50
CA TYR A 104 -15.19 7.18 13.68
C TYR A 104 -14.61 6.49 12.45
N ASP A 105 -14.88 7.05 11.27
CA ASP A 105 -14.12 6.68 10.07
C ASP A 105 -12.65 7.12 10.19
N PHE A 106 -11.80 6.57 9.33
CA PHE A 106 -10.36 6.83 9.35
C PHE A 106 -10.01 8.32 9.30
N LEU A 107 -10.72 9.12 8.50
CA LEU A 107 -10.42 10.55 8.37
C LEU A 107 -10.70 11.27 9.69
N MET A 108 -11.82 10.95 10.33
CA MET A 108 -12.14 11.54 11.63
C MET A 108 -11.12 11.11 12.70
N LYS A 109 -10.76 9.82 12.76
CA LYS A 109 -9.71 9.33 13.67
C LYS A 109 -8.38 10.05 13.41
N LEU A 110 -7.99 10.20 12.15
CA LEU A 110 -6.78 10.91 11.77
C LEU A 110 -6.80 12.36 12.24
N ILE A 111 -7.91 13.08 12.05
CA ILE A 111 -8.07 14.47 12.48
C ILE A 111 -7.95 14.58 14.01
N VAL A 112 -8.72 13.76 14.75
CA VAL A 112 -8.73 13.75 16.21
C VAL A 112 -7.35 13.43 16.77
N GLU A 113 -6.70 12.41 16.25
CA GLU A 113 -5.37 11.99 16.71
C GLU A 113 -4.28 13.03 16.36
N THR A 114 -4.37 13.64 15.18
CA THR A 114 -3.45 14.71 14.76
C THR A 114 -3.55 15.91 15.68
N GLU A 115 -4.77 16.31 16.05
CA GLU A 115 -5.03 17.39 17.00
C GLU A 115 -4.57 17.03 18.42
N ARG A 116 -4.77 15.77 18.85
CA ARG A 116 -4.29 15.28 20.14
C ARG A 116 -2.76 15.33 20.26
N LEU A 117 -2.05 14.98 19.18
CA LEU A 117 -0.59 14.91 19.16
C LEU A 117 0.07 16.28 18.95
N MET A 118 -0.52 17.15 18.15
CA MET A 118 0.09 18.43 17.73
C MET A 118 -0.63 19.67 18.27
N GLY A 119 -1.75 19.52 18.98
CA GLY A 119 -2.64 20.62 19.35
C GLY A 119 -3.25 21.30 18.11
N ASP A 120 -3.65 22.56 18.25
CA ASP A 120 -4.16 23.38 17.13
C ASP A 120 -3.08 23.80 16.11
N CYS A 121 -1.84 23.32 16.27
CA CYS A 121 -0.69 23.75 15.45
C CYS A 121 -0.52 22.97 14.14
N TYR A 122 -1.40 22.00 13.84
CA TYR A 122 -1.28 21.23 12.60
C TYR A 122 -1.85 21.99 11.39
N SER A 123 -1.17 21.90 10.25
CA SER A 123 -1.69 22.45 9.00
C SER A 123 -2.73 21.50 8.41
N SER A 124 -3.86 22.03 7.91
CA SER A 124 -4.82 21.23 7.12
C SER A 124 -4.16 20.50 5.95
N LYS A 125 -3.09 21.09 5.41
CA LYS A 125 -2.23 20.48 4.41
C LYS A 125 -1.61 19.15 4.87
N PHE A 126 -1.23 19.04 6.14
CA PHE A 126 -0.63 17.82 6.67
C PHE A 126 -1.61 16.64 6.65
N VAL A 127 -2.83 16.85 7.15
CA VAL A 127 -3.90 15.83 7.10
C VAL A 127 -4.21 15.45 5.65
N ARG A 128 -4.35 16.45 4.78
CA ARG A 128 -4.57 16.24 3.34
C ARG A 128 -3.47 15.41 2.70
N ASP A 129 -2.20 15.74 2.96
CA ASP A 129 -1.05 15.05 2.38
C ASP A 129 -0.98 13.59 2.87
N ILE A 130 -1.34 13.31 4.14
CA ILE A 130 -1.48 11.94 4.66
C ILE A 130 -2.59 11.19 3.93
N VAL A 131 -3.78 11.79 3.80
CA VAL A 131 -4.93 11.17 3.15
C VAL A 131 -4.62 10.85 1.69
N VAL A 132 -4.08 11.82 0.93
CA VAL A 132 -3.66 11.61 -0.46
C VAL A 132 -2.62 10.48 -0.54
N SER A 133 -1.63 10.47 0.35
CA SER A 133 -0.61 9.40 0.38
C SER A 133 -1.23 8.03 0.66
N SER A 134 -2.18 7.94 1.58
CA SER A 134 -2.91 6.70 1.89
C SER A 134 -3.75 6.24 0.70
N MET A 135 -4.40 7.17 -0.01
CA MET A 135 -5.18 6.84 -1.19
C MET A 135 -4.32 6.26 -2.31
N VAL A 136 -3.17 6.87 -2.61
CA VAL A 136 -2.23 6.34 -3.61
C VAL A 136 -1.73 4.95 -3.20
N ALA A 137 -1.40 4.77 -1.92
CA ALA A 137 -0.93 3.48 -1.42
C ALA A 137 -1.99 2.38 -1.55
N GLY A 138 -3.25 2.66 -1.17
CA GLY A 138 -4.33 1.67 -1.18
C GLY A 138 -4.90 1.37 -2.56
N ARG A 139 -4.98 2.36 -3.44
CA ARG A 139 -5.66 2.22 -4.75
C ARG A 139 -4.87 1.34 -5.71
N ASP A 140 -3.70 1.82 -6.15
CA ASP A 140 -3.01 1.22 -7.30
C ASP A 140 -2.24 -0.03 -6.92
N THR A 141 -1.64 -0.06 -5.72
CA THR A 141 -0.84 -1.23 -5.31
C THR A 141 -1.71 -2.47 -5.14
N ILE A 142 -2.89 -2.33 -4.52
CA ILE A 142 -3.83 -3.44 -4.32
C ILE A 142 -4.53 -3.79 -5.65
N ALA A 143 -4.87 -2.80 -6.48
CA ALA A 143 -5.47 -3.06 -7.79
C ALA A 143 -4.57 -3.94 -8.66
N VAL A 144 -3.26 -3.68 -8.68
CA VAL A 144 -2.29 -4.48 -9.41
C VAL A 144 -2.16 -5.88 -8.79
N ALA A 145 -2.07 -5.98 -7.46
CA ALA A 145 -1.95 -7.27 -6.77
C ALA A 145 -3.15 -8.18 -7.07
N LEU A 146 -4.38 -7.65 -6.95
CA LEU A 146 -5.60 -8.39 -7.22
C LEU A 146 -5.71 -8.78 -8.70
N SER A 147 -5.32 -7.90 -9.62
CA SER A 147 -5.31 -8.24 -11.04
C SER A 147 -4.41 -9.44 -11.35
N TRP A 148 -3.20 -9.50 -10.78
CA TRP A 148 -2.33 -10.67 -10.93
C TRP A 148 -2.85 -11.90 -10.20
N PHE A 149 -3.43 -11.72 -9.01
CA PHE A 149 -4.01 -12.80 -8.22
C PHE A 149 -5.12 -13.51 -9.01
N PHE A 150 -6.11 -12.76 -9.52
CA PHE A 150 -7.20 -13.36 -10.29
C PHE A 150 -6.71 -13.98 -11.60
N TRP A 151 -5.68 -13.40 -12.23
CA TRP A 151 -5.06 -14.01 -13.42
C TRP A 151 -4.39 -15.36 -13.08
N LEU A 152 -3.67 -15.44 -11.96
CA LEU A 152 -3.04 -16.68 -11.50
C LEU A 152 -4.09 -17.74 -11.11
N VAL A 153 -5.14 -17.36 -10.39
CA VAL A 153 -6.23 -18.27 -10.03
C VAL A 153 -6.92 -18.80 -11.29
N ALA A 154 -7.29 -17.91 -12.23
CA ALA A 154 -7.97 -18.29 -13.47
C ALA A 154 -7.11 -19.17 -14.41
N THR A 155 -5.78 -19.13 -14.27
CA THR A 155 -4.86 -19.96 -15.06
C THR A 155 -4.42 -21.24 -14.36
N ASN A 156 -4.82 -21.45 -13.10
CA ASN A 156 -4.47 -22.62 -12.30
C ASN A 156 -5.71 -23.19 -11.59
N PRO A 157 -6.54 -24.01 -12.27
CA PRO A 157 -7.82 -24.49 -11.73
C PRO A 157 -7.70 -25.21 -10.38
N GLY A 158 -6.64 -26.00 -10.17
CA GLY A 158 -6.42 -26.68 -8.89
C GLY A 158 -6.16 -25.74 -7.71
N VAL A 159 -5.76 -24.48 -7.97
CA VAL A 159 -5.65 -23.44 -6.94
C VAL A 159 -7.03 -22.86 -6.62
N GLU A 160 -7.86 -22.62 -7.65
CA GLU A 160 -9.24 -22.17 -7.49
C GLU A 160 -10.05 -23.17 -6.65
N ASP A 161 -10.00 -24.46 -6.98
CA ASP A 161 -10.71 -25.51 -6.26
C ASP A 161 -10.34 -25.53 -4.77
N LYS A 162 -9.05 -25.42 -4.45
CA LYS A 162 -8.56 -25.39 -3.06
C LYS A 162 -9.00 -24.13 -2.30
N ILE A 163 -9.04 -22.96 -2.97
CA ILE A 163 -9.56 -21.72 -2.35
C ILE A 163 -11.04 -21.86 -2.05
N LEU A 164 -11.82 -22.43 -2.98
CA LEU A 164 -13.26 -22.66 -2.78
C LEU A 164 -13.51 -23.68 -1.66
N GLU A 165 -12.75 -24.78 -1.63
CA GLU A 165 -12.82 -25.75 -0.53
C GLU A 165 -12.49 -25.12 0.83
N GLU A 166 -11.47 -24.25 0.89
CA GLU A 166 -11.15 -23.52 2.13
C GLU A 166 -12.28 -22.57 2.53
N LEU A 167 -12.82 -21.83 1.57
CA LEU A 167 -13.92 -20.88 1.80
C LEU A 167 -15.18 -21.60 2.32
N ASP A 168 -15.54 -22.73 1.71
CA ASP A 168 -16.68 -23.55 2.13
C ASP A 168 -16.48 -24.07 3.57
N ARG A 169 -15.26 -24.48 3.93
CA ARG A 169 -14.95 -24.96 5.29
C ARG A 169 -15.06 -23.86 6.33
N VAL A 170 -14.63 -22.63 6.02
CA VAL A 170 -14.62 -21.52 6.98
C VAL A 170 -15.99 -20.83 7.07
N VAL A 171 -16.64 -20.58 5.95
CA VAL A 171 -17.86 -19.74 5.86
C VAL A 171 -19.13 -20.56 6.08
N ILE A 172 -19.30 -21.68 5.36
CA ILE A 172 -20.56 -22.46 5.39
C ILE A 172 -20.78 -23.12 6.76
N THR A 173 -19.70 -23.45 7.47
CA THR A 173 -19.80 -24.09 8.79
C THR A 173 -20.29 -23.16 9.90
N GLN A 174 -20.29 -21.84 9.71
CA GLN A 174 -20.58 -20.88 10.78
C GLN A 174 -21.91 -20.13 10.61
N THR A 175 -22.33 -19.82 9.39
CA THR A 175 -23.53 -19.00 9.14
C THR A 175 -24.72 -19.75 8.55
N GLY A 176 -24.55 -20.95 7.97
CA GLY A 176 -25.65 -21.73 7.38
C GLY A 176 -26.34 -21.08 6.16
N GLU A 177 -25.95 -19.84 5.81
CA GLU A 177 -26.44 -19.06 4.68
C GLU A 177 -25.37 -18.94 3.59
N LYS A 178 -25.81 -18.77 2.33
CA LYS A 178 -24.93 -18.71 1.14
C LYS A 178 -24.23 -17.36 0.93
N GLU A 179 -24.38 -16.41 1.85
CA GLU A 179 -23.66 -15.14 1.76
C GLU A 179 -22.31 -15.24 2.46
N VAL A 180 -21.25 -15.02 1.69
CA VAL A 180 -19.87 -14.96 2.18
C VAL A 180 -19.67 -13.62 2.90
N ILE A 181 -20.07 -13.58 4.17
CA ILE A 181 -19.81 -12.44 5.06
C ILE A 181 -18.83 -12.92 6.12
N PHE A 182 -17.57 -12.51 5.98
CA PHE A 182 -16.60 -12.66 7.05
C PHE A 182 -17.05 -11.78 8.21
N SER A 183 -17.45 -12.40 9.31
CA SER A 183 -18.02 -11.73 10.47
C SER A 183 -16.94 -11.39 11.51
N SER A 184 -15.74 -11.95 11.37
CA SER A 184 -14.66 -11.80 12.34
C SER A 184 -13.26 -11.85 11.69
N ILE A 185 -12.27 -11.25 12.36
CA ILE A 185 -10.85 -11.35 11.94
C ILE A 185 -10.36 -12.79 12.13
N GLU A 186 -10.90 -13.50 13.11
CA GLU A 186 -10.60 -14.90 13.40
C GLU A 186 -10.98 -15.82 12.24
N GLU A 187 -12.07 -15.53 11.52
CA GLU A 187 -12.42 -16.23 10.27
C GLU A 187 -11.39 -15.98 9.18
N LEU A 188 -10.96 -14.73 8.99
CA LEU A 188 -9.97 -14.39 7.99
C LEU A 188 -8.62 -15.07 8.27
N ASN A 189 -8.23 -15.19 9.55
CA ASN A 189 -7.01 -15.88 9.96
C ASN A 189 -7.03 -17.39 9.65
N LYS A 190 -8.21 -17.99 9.43
CA LYS A 190 -8.33 -19.41 9.02
C LYS A 190 -8.12 -19.61 7.51
N MET A 191 -8.13 -18.54 6.71
CA MET A 191 -7.95 -18.59 5.25
C MET A 191 -6.47 -18.72 4.87
N VAL A 192 -5.81 -19.77 5.37
CA VAL A 192 -4.36 -19.98 5.26
C VAL A 192 -3.93 -20.17 3.81
N TYR A 193 -4.69 -20.94 3.04
CA TYR A 193 -4.41 -21.23 1.64
C TYR A 193 -4.63 -20.00 0.75
N LEU A 194 -5.73 -19.27 0.95
CA LEU A 194 -5.97 -18.00 0.26
C LEU A 194 -4.86 -16.98 0.57
N HIS A 195 -4.46 -16.86 1.83
CA HIS A 195 -3.33 -16.01 2.22
C HIS A 195 -2.05 -16.45 1.51
N GLY A 196 -1.77 -17.75 1.43
CA GLY A 196 -0.65 -18.33 0.68
C GLY A 196 -0.71 -18.02 -0.82
N ALA A 197 -1.89 -18.05 -1.44
CA ALA A 197 -2.05 -17.73 -2.86
C ALA A 197 -1.82 -16.23 -3.15
N ILE A 198 -2.30 -15.33 -2.29
CA ILE A 198 -2.02 -13.89 -2.38
C ILE A 198 -0.52 -13.62 -2.15
N SER A 199 0.06 -14.30 -1.17
CA SER A 199 1.48 -14.28 -0.84
C SER A 199 2.35 -14.63 -2.05
N GLU A 200 2.04 -15.74 -2.71
CA GLU A 200 2.74 -16.22 -3.89
C GLU A 200 2.56 -15.28 -5.09
N THR A 201 1.36 -14.72 -5.24
CA THR A 201 1.08 -13.67 -6.22
C THR A 201 2.02 -12.49 -6.03
N LEU A 202 2.22 -12.02 -4.79
CA LEU A 202 3.10 -10.88 -4.51
C LEU A 202 4.59 -11.21 -4.63
N ARG A 203 4.99 -12.47 -4.42
CA ARG A 203 6.36 -12.94 -4.70
C ARG A 203 6.67 -12.88 -6.20
N LEU A 204 5.76 -13.42 -7.02
CA LEU A 204 5.93 -13.47 -8.47
C LEU A 204 5.64 -12.10 -9.12
N TYR A 205 4.60 -11.41 -8.71
CA TYR A 205 4.13 -10.17 -9.32
C TYR A 205 3.97 -9.08 -8.25
N PRO A 206 5.08 -8.61 -7.65
CA PRO A 206 5.02 -7.53 -6.67
C PRO A 206 4.50 -6.24 -7.31
N SER A 207 3.51 -5.60 -6.69
CA SER A 207 2.95 -4.33 -7.18
C SER A 207 3.97 -3.19 -7.24
N VAL A 208 5.03 -3.27 -6.43
CA VAL A 208 6.19 -2.37 -6.51
C VAL A 208 7.44 -3.23 -6.69
N PRO A 209 7.92 -3.40 -7.94
CA PRO A 209 9.00 -4.34 -8.26
C PRO A 209 10.40 -3.83 -7.89
N TYR A 210 10.56 -2.52 -7.68
CA TYR A 210 11.83 -1.88 -7.33
C TYR A 210 11.66 -0.89 -6.20
N GLU A 211 12.61 -0.90 -5.26
CA GLU A 211 12.68 0.07 -4.18
C GLU A 211 14.01 0.82 -4.20
N PRO A 212 14.03 2.14 -4.44
CA PRO A 212 15.26 2.93 -4.39
C PRO A 212 15.63 3.26 -2.94
N LYS A 213 16.89 3.01 -2.58
CA LYS A 213 17.50 3.41 -1.31
C LYS A 213 18.69 4.34 -1.59
N GLN A 214 19.01 5.23 -0.67
CA GLN A 214 20.17 6.12 -0.79
C GLN A 214 21.05 6.01 0.45
N SER A 215 22.35 5.82 0.26
CA SER A 215 23.30 5.74 1.36
C SER A 215 23.50 7.11 2.02
N LEU A 216 23.38 7.15 3.36
CA LEU A 216 23.66 8.37 4.15
C LEU A 216 25.15 8.55 4.44
N LYS A 217 25.89 7.44 4.45
CA LYS A 217 27.33 7.34 4.67
C LYS A 217 27.87 6.16 3.86
N ASP A 218 29.18 6.09 3.74
CA ASP A 218 29.85 4.95 3.12
C ASP A 218 29.48 3.67 3.88
N ASP A 219 29.18 2.61 3.15
CA ASP A 219 28.82 1.31 3.70
C ASP A 219 29.34 0.18 2.80
N VAL A 220 29.36 -1.04 3.33
CA VAL A 220 29.75 -2.25 2.59
C VAL A 220 28.59 -3.22 2.61
N LEU A 221 28.12 -3.60 1.42
CA LEU A 221 27.06 -4.61 1.29
C LEU A 221 27.58 -5.99 1.74
N PRO A 222 26.71 -6.93 2.13
CA PRO A 222 27.12 -8.29 2.51
C PRO A 222 27.85 -9.03 1.39
N SER A 223 27.63 -8.64 0.15
CA SER A 223 28.37 -9.13 -1.01
C SER A 223 29.81 -8.60 -1.10
N GLY A 224 30.24 -7.75 -0.17
CA GLY A 224 31.56 -7.09 -0.15
C GLY A 224 31.65 -5.81 -0.99
N HIS A 225 30.59 -5.44 -1.72
CA HIS A 225 30.59 -4.24 -2.56
C HIS A 225 30.52 -2.97 -1.72
N ILE A 226 31.39 -1.99 -2.03
CA ILE A 226 31.43 -0.70 -1.35
C ILE A 226 30.39 0.24 -1.97
N VAL A 227 29.56 0.84 -1.12
CA VAL A 227 28.56 1.84 -1.48
C VAL A 227 28.97 3.17 -0.84
N GLY A 228 29.50 4.09 -1.63
CA GLY A 228 29.86 5.43 -1.15
C GLY A 228 28.64 6.24 -0.75
N ARG A 229 28.82 7.27 0.06
CA ARG A 229 27.79 8.23 0.51
C ARG A 229 27.03 8.83 -0.68
N ASN A 230 25.72 9.02 -0.50
CA ASN A 230 24.78 9.55 -1.50
C ASN A 230 24.61 8.68 -2.75
N THR A 231 25.14 7.46 -2.76
CA THR A 231 24.89 6.48 -3.83
C THR A 231 23.47 5.95 -3.70
N ARG A 232 22.76 5.87 -4.82
CA ARG A 232 21.43 5.25 -4.88
C ARG A 232 21.57 3.78 -5.27
N VAL A 233 20.99 2.90 -4.46
CA VAL A 233 20.91 1.46 -4.69
C VAL A 233 19.46 1.13 -5.00
N LEU A 234 19.21 0.42 -6.09
CA LEU A 234 17.89 -0.05 -6.46
C LEU A 234 17.74 -1.51 -6.02
N VAL A 235 16.87 -1.77 -5.06
CA VAL A 235 16.57 -3.14 -4.60
C VAL A 235 15.50 -3.71 -5.52
N SER A 236 15.82 -4.78 -6.26
CA SER A 236 14.87 -5.46 -7.13
C SER A 236 14.11 -6.54 -6.38
N ILE A 237 12.93 -6.19 -5.87
CA ILE A 237 12.01 -7.11 -5.17
C ILE A 237 11.57 -8.22 -6.14
N TYR A 238 11.31 -7.86 -7.40
CA TYR A 238 10.92 -8.80 -8.44
C TYR A 238 11.94 -9.93 -8.66
N SER A 239 13.23 -9.57 -8.69
CA SER A 239 14.31 -10.54 -8.89
C SER A 239 14.55 -11.36 -7.62
N MET A 240 14.52 -10.71 -6.44
CA MET A 240 14.66 -11.39 -5.15
C MET A 240 13.58 -12.46 -4.93
N GLY A 241 12.34 -12.18 -5.36
CA GLY A 241 11.25 -13.16 -5.34
C GLY A 241 11.50 -14.39 -6.23
N ARG A 242 12.53 -14.39 -7.08
CA ARG A 242 12.87 -15.46 -8.03
C ARG A 242 14.25 -16.07 -7.83
N MET A 243 14.98 -15.69 -6.78
CA MET A 243 16.30 -16.26 -6.52
C MET A 243 16.17 -17.72 -6.10
N GLU A 244 16.76 -18.63 -6.88
CA GLU A 244 16.74 -20.06 -6.61
C GLU A 244 17.46 -20.40 -5.29
N ASP A 245 18.51 -19.66 -4.95
CA ASP A 245 19.24 -19.82 -3.68
C ASP A 245 18.35 -19.55 -2.44
N VAL A 246 17.26 -18.80 -2.61
CA VAL A 246 16.32 -18.42 -1.53
C VAL A 246 15.05 -19.26 -1.57
N TRP A 247 14.51 -19.49 -2.78
CA TRP A 247 13.19 -20.09 -2.98
C TRP A 247 13.22 -21.53 -3.51
N GLY A 248 14.41 -22.07 -3.82
CA GLY A 248 14.60 -23.36 -4.49
C GLY A 248 14.43 -23.28 -6.01
N CYS A 249 14.67 -24.41 -6.68
CA CYS A 249 14.44 -24.55 -8.11
C CYS A 249 12.96 -24.29 -8.41
N HIS A 250 12.67 -23.43 -9.39
CA HIS A 250 11.30 -23.13 -9.82
C HIS A 250 10.65 -24.36 -10.46
N GLU A 251 9.96 -25.17 -9.65
CA GLU A 251 8.88 -26.01 -10.18
C GLU A 251 7.62 -25.14 -10.38
N PRO A 252 6.79 -25.45 -11.40
CA PRO A 252 5.58 -24.68 -11.68
C PRO A 252 4.71 -24.61 -10.42
N VAL A 253 4.36 -23.37 -10.01
CA VAL A 253 3.48 -22.98 -8.88
C VAL A 253 3.06 -24.21 -8.04
N ASP A 254 3.88 -24.57 -7.04
CA ASP A 254 3.50 -25.62 -6.09
C ASP A 254 2.70 -24.99 -4.93
N PRO A 255 1.36 -25.13 -4.92
CA PRO A 255 0.53 -24.60 -3.86
C PRO A 255 0.74 -25.25 -2.48
N ASN A 256 1.52 -26.33 -2.38
CA ASN A 256 1.70 -27.06 -1.13
C ASN A 256 2.99 -26.69 -0.38
N ASN A 257 3.88 -25.85 -0.92
CA ASN A 257 5.14 -25.52 -0.26
C ASN A 257 4.98 -24.44 0.82
N SER A 258 4.19 -24.72 1.86
CA SER A 258 3.77 -23.85 2.97
C SER A 258 4.88 -23.28 3.88
N SER A 259 6.12 -23.76 3.74
CA SER A 259 7.14 -23.63 4.80
C SER A 259 8.05 -22.39 4.69
N CYS A 260 8.05 -21.71 3.54
CA CYS A 260 8.88 -20.51 3.32
C CYS A 260 8.11 -19.17 3.49
N TRP A 261 6.78 -19.23 3.68
CA TRP A 261 5.89 -18.07 3.50
C TRP A 261 5.90 -17.03 4.61
N GLU A 262 6.03 -17.42 5.89
CA GLU A 262 5.86 -16.46 7.00
C GLU A 262 7.11 -15.63 7.31
N LYS A 263 8.31 -16.19 7.07
CA LYS A 263 9.57 -15.54 7.50
C LYS A 263 10.01 -14.38 6.62
N VAL A 264 9.64 -14.37 5.34
CA VAL A 264 10.08 -13.33 4.38
C VAL A 264 9.04 -12.21 4.25
N MET A 265 7.77 -12.52 4.46
CA MET A 265 6.67 -11.61 4.16
C MET A 265 6.35 -10.61 5.27
N LEU A 266 6.42 -11.05 6.53
CA LEU A 266 6.27 -10.17 7.68
C LEU A 266 7.39 -9.12 7.72
N ASP A 267 8.61 -9.46 7.32
CA ASP A 267 9.73 -8.53 7.29
C ASP A 267 9.60 -7.48 6.18
N LEU A 268 9.03 -7.83 5.01
CA LEU A 268 8.81 -6.88 3.90
C LEU A 268 7.58 -5.99 4.11
N ILE A 269 6.49 -6.53 4.66
CA ILE A 269 5.29 -5.75 5.00
C ILE A 269 5.59 -4.84 6.19
N GLN A 270 6.30 -5.32 7.23
CA GLN A 270 6.78 -4.46 8.31
C GLN A 270 7.78 -3.42 7.79
N ALA A 271 8.71 -3.76 6.89
CA ALA A 271 9.61 -2.76 6.29
C ALA A 271 8.86 -1.69 5.48
N ARG A 272 7.72 -2.02 4.85
CA ARG A 272 6.88 -1.08 4.08
C ARG A 272 6.01 -0.19 4.96
N VAL A 273 5.32 -0.77 5.94
CA VAL A 273 4.55 -0.03 6.95
C VAL A 273 5.48 0.87 7.77
N TRP A 274 6.70 0.40 8.05
CA TRP A 274 7.70 1.15 8.80
C TRP A 274 8.42 2.22 7.97
N CYS A 275 8.66 2.02 6.66
CA CYS A 275 9.17 3.08 5.78
C CYS A 275 8.13 4.20 5.55
N LEU A 276 6.84 3.87 5.45
CA LEU A 276 5.77 4.87 5.32
C LEU A 276 5.59 5.68 6.62
N THR A 277 5.64 5.04 7.79
CA THR A 277 5.51 5.71 9.10
C THR A 277 6.79 6.48 9.51
N THR A 278 7.99 6.00 9.17
CA THR A 278 9.26 6.74 9.42
C THR A 278 9.56 7.86 8.41
N SER A 279 8.75 7.98 7.35
CA SER A 279 8.74 9.20 6.53
C SER A 279 7.88 10.30 7.16
N LEU A 280 7.02 9.96 8.11
CA LEU A 280 6.08 10.87 8.78
C LEU A 280 6.48 11.23 10.22
N HIS A 281 7.32 10.46 10.94
CA HIS A 281 7.46 10.64 12.40
C HIS A 281 8.83 10.39 13.09
N ALA A 282 10.01 10.50 12.45
CA ALA A 282 11.27 10.35 13.21
C ALA A 282 12.43 11.30 12.81
N PRO A 283 12.98 12.08 13.75
CA PRO A 283 14.12 12.98 13.55
C PRO A 283 15.49 12.33 13.83
N SER A 284 15.67 11.01 13.63
CA SER A 284 16.99 10.38 13.85
C SER A 284 17.39 9.31 12.83
N ASN A 285 18.70 9.29 12.55
CA ASN A 285 19.34 8.63 11.41
C ASN A 285 19.64 7.12 11.60
N GLU A 286 19.35 6.53 12.75
CA GLU A 286 19.76 5.14 13.05
C GLU A 286 18.73 4.09 12.64
N SER A 287 17.45 4.46 12.60
CA SER A 287 16.33 3.55 12.34
C SER A 287 16.34 3.02 10.89
N ARG A 288 16.77 3.84 9.92
CA ARG A 288 16.68 3.55 8.47
C ARG A 288 17.68 2.51 7.95
N LEU A 289 18.74 2.22 8.69
CA LEU A 289 19.79 1.26 8.34
C LEU A 289 19.58 -0.14 8.96
N MET A 290 18.77 -0.24 10.02
CA MET A 290 18.53 -1.53 10.68
C MET A 290 17.70 -2.49 9.83
N GLY A 291 16.69 -2.02 9.09
CA GLY A 291 15.86 -2.90 8.24
C GLY A 291 16.66 -3.61 7.13
N LEU A 292 17.59 -2.90 6.48
CA LEU A 292 18.48 -3.47 5.47
C LEU A 292 19.52 -4.39 6.10
N LYS A 293 20.10 -4.03 7.25
CA LYS A 293 21.03 -4.90 7.99
C LYS A 293 20.35 -6.16 8.52
N PHE A 294 19.08 -6.12 8.92
CA PHE A 294 18.32 -7.29 9.36
C PHE A 294 17.99 -8.23 8.20
N ALA A 295 17.47 -7.69 7.09
CA ALA A 295 17.15 -8.47 5.89
C ALA A 295 18.40 -9.14 5.29
N LEU A 296 19.55 -8.46 5.35
CA LEU A 296 20.81 -8.95 4.80
C LEU A 296 21.63 -9.81 5.76
N ALA A 297 21.61 -9.56 7.08
CA ALA A 297 22.34 -10.38 8.06
C ALA A 297 21.78 -11.80 8.17
N ARG A 298 20.49 -12.01 7.86
CA ARG A 298 19.91 -13.37 7.81
C ARG A 298 20.25 -14.15 6.54
N HIS A 299 20.61 -13.46 5.45
CA HIS A 299 21.18 -14.13 4.27
C HIS A 299 22.50 -14.83 4.63
N THR A 300 23.28 -14.26 5.55
CA THR A 300 24.49 -14.90 6.11
C THR A 300 24.22 -15.97 7.18
N MET A 301 23.06 -15.97 7.84
CA MET A 301 22.68 -17.03 8.79
C MET A 301 22.14 -18.27 8.07
N CYS A 302 21.28 -18.12 7.06
CA CYS A 302 20.82 -19.27 6.25
C CYS A 302 21.97 -19.98 5.51
N LEU A 303 23.04 -19.24 5.13
CA LEU A 303 24.23 -19.84 4.53
C LEU A 303 25.14 -20.58 5.55
N LYS A 304 24.96 -20.36 6.86
CA LYS A 304 25.75 -21.03 7.91
C LYS A 304 25.11 -22.29 8.47
N ASP A 305 23.81 -22.49 8.28
CA ASP A 305 23.09 -23.66 8.78
C ASP A 305 23.07 -24.85 7.77
N ASN A 306 23.73 -24.72 6.62
CA ASN A 306 23.91 -25.77 5.61
C ASN A 306 25.38 -26.26 5.48
N GLY A 307 26.15 -26.21 6.57
CA GLY A 307 27.54 -26.71 6.65
C GLY A 307 27.69 -27.84 7.65
#